data_AF-A0A538FFJ4-F1
#
_entry.id   AF-A0A538FFJ4-F1
#
_cell.length_a   1.000
_cell.length_b   1.000
_cell.length_c   1.000
_cell.angle_alpha   90.00
_cell.angle_beta   90.00
_cell.angle_gamma   90.00
#
_symmetry.space_group_name_H-M   'P 1'
#
loop_
_entity.id
_entity.type
_entity.pdbx_description
1 polymer ?
#
loop_
_entity_poly.entity_id
_entity_poly.type
_entity_poly.pdbx_seq_one_letter_code
_entity_poly.pdbx_strand_id
1 'polypeptide(L)'
;VEADMTRMVPGADESLARWWMARARASASPAAARALVLMNSQIDVRNVLASIQPKTLVLHRRADRDSKLEEGRYVAEHIPDAKFVELPGEAHVPWWDPDDIVDEVEEFLTGVRPTRLENRVLATALFTDIVDSTGRAQALGDHAWAELLSRHHELVRREIEQYAGVEIDTAGDGFFALFDGPARAVRCAVGIRNAVRSLGLEIRAGIHTGEVERPPGEAPRGIAVHVAARVAAQAGAGEILVTSTTSDLVAGSGLEFSDRGEIELKGVGQRRLYAARL
;
A
#
# COMPACT_ATOMS: atom_id res chain seq x y z
N VAL A 1 12.51 -23.08 19.87
CA VAL A 1 11.08 -23.41 19.98
C VAL A 1 10.27 -22.18 20.41
N GLU A 2 10.76 -21.35 21.35
CA GLU A 2 10.19 -20.00 21.60
C GLU A 2 10.91 -18.90 20.80
N ALA A 3 12.21 -19.03 20.51
CA ALA A 3 12.94 -18.09 19.64
C ALA A 3 12.72 -18.31 18.12
N ASP A 4 11.81 -19.21 17.74
CA ASP A 4 11.54 -19.49 16.34
C ASP A 4 10.55 -18.46 15.79
N MET A 5 11.09 -17.46 15.08
CA MET A 5 10.25 -16.39 14.55
C MET A 5 9.20 -16.88 13.56
N THR A 6 9.44 -18.01 12.88
CA THR A 6 8.45 -18.58 11.95
C THR A 6 7.22 -19.14 12.66
N ARG A 7 7.32 -19.41 13.97
CA ARG A 7 6.20 -19.80 14.82
C ARG A 7 5.50 -18.58 15.43
N MET A 8 6.27 -17.63 15.96
CA MET A 8 5.73 -16.42 16.58
C MET A 8 5.11 -15.47 15.56
N VAL A 9 5.63 -15.48 14.33
CA VAL A 9 5.20 -14.63 13.22
C VAL A 9 5.30 -15.42 11.92
N PRO A 10 4.27 -16.19 11.55
CA PRO A 10 4.33 -17.03 10.36
C PRO A 10 4.46 -16.24 9.04
N GLY A 11 4.02 -14.98 9.02
CA GLY A 11 4.19 -14.07 7.89
C GLY A 11 5.58 -13.44 7.76
N ALA A 12 6.54 -13.75 8.63
CA ALA A 12 7.89 -13.17 8.56
C ALA A 12 8.71 -13.75 7.40
N ASP A 13 9.36 -12.87 6.64
CA ASP A 13 10.27 -13.29 5.56
C ASP A 13 11.57 -13.92 6.10
N GLU A 14 12.30 -14.62 5.21
CA GLU A 14 13.55 -15.30 5.56
C GLU A 14 14.66 -14.36 6.03
N SER A 15 14.65 -13.10 5.60
CA SER A 15 15.66 -12.11 5.99
C SER A 15 15.48 -11.72 7.45
N LEU A 16 14.24 -11.46 7.85
CA LEU A 16 13.82 -11.11 9.18
C LEU A 16 14.00 -12.30 10.11
N ALA A 17 13.57 -13.50 9.70
CA ALA A 17 13.80 -14.76 10.42
C ALA A 17 15.28 -14.97 10.76
N ARG A 18 16.18 -14.77 9.78
CA ARG A 18 17.63 -14.88 10.00
C ARG A 18 18.17 -13.83 10.96
N TRP A 19 17.73 -12.57 10.81
CA TRP A 19 18.13 -11.48 11.70
C TRP A 19 17.74 -11.76 13.16
N TRP A 20 16.49 -12.18 13.39
CA TRP A 20 16.00 -12.53 14.73
C TRP A 20 16.77 -13.69 15.33
N MET A 21 17.00 -14.75 14.55
CA MET A 21 17.78 -15.91 15.00
C MET A 21 19.22 -15.54 15.37
N ALA A 22 19.85 -14.61 14.65
CA ALA A 22 21.17 -14.10 15.00
C ALA A 22 21.14 -13.33 16.34
N ARG A 23 20.14 -12.47 16.53
CA ARG A 23 19.95 -11.70 17.77
C ARG A 23 19.64 -12.61 18.96
N ALA A 24 18.78 -13.61 18.80
CA ALA A 24 18.43 -14.58 19.84
C ALA A 24 19.68 -15.35 20.32
N ARG A 25 20.54 -15.81 19.40
CA ARG A 25 21.81 -16.48 19.72
C ARG A 25 22.81 -15.57 20.44
N ALA A 26 22.83 -14.29 20.09
CA ALA A 26 23.66 -13.29 20.77
C ALA A 26 23.14 -12.93 22.17
N SER A 27 21.84 -13.18 22.44
CA SER A 27 21.19 -12.79 23.69
C SER A 27 21.32 -13.83 24.80
N ALA A 28 21.19 -15.12 24.49
CA ALA A 28 21.28 -16.18 25.48
C ALA A 28 21.88 -17.47 24.89
N SER A 29 22.64 -18.21 25.71
CA SER A 29 23.07 -19.56 25.34
C SER A 29 21.85 -20.50 25.26
N PRO A 30 21.90 -21.59 24.47
CA PRO A 30 20.79 -22.54 24.37
C PRO A 30 20.33 -23.10 25.73
N ALA A 31 21.27 -23.33 26.65
CA ALA A 31 20.97 -23.79 28.00
C ALA A 31 20.24 -22.72 28.83
N ALA A 32 20.70 -21.46 28.75
CA ALA A 32 20.05 -20.34 29.44
C ALA A 32 18.64 -20.07 28.88
N ALA A 33 18.48 -20.08 27.55
CA ALA A 33 17.18 -19.93 26.90
C ALA A 33 16.21 -21.04 27.36
N ARG A 34 16.65 -22.31 27.37
CA ARG A 34 15.83 -23.43 27.86
C ARG A 34 15.45 -23.27 29.34
N ALA A 35 16.39 -22.84 30.18
CA ALA A 35 16.12 -22.61 31.60
C ALA A 35 15.07 -21.49 31.79
N LEU A 36 15.17 -20.40 31.02
CA LEU A 36 14.21 -19.31 31.02
C LEU A 36 12.80 -19.78 30.62
N VAL A 37 12.68 -20.54 29.53
CA VAL A 37 11.39 -21.10 29.07
C VAL A 37 10.76 -21.97 30.17
N LEU A 38 11.54 -22.88 30.76
CA LEU A 38 11.04 -23.78 31.80
C LEU A 38 10.59 -23.01 33.04
N MET A 39 11.36 -22.00 33.46
CA MET A 39 10.99 -21.13 34.57
C MET A 39 9.68 -20.39 34.28
N ASN A 40 9.55 -19.79 33.10
CA ASN A 40 8.34 -19.07 32.70
C ASN A 40 7.11 -20.00 32.64
N SER A 41 7.27 -21.23 32.14
CA SER A 41 6.17 -22.22 32.08
C SER A 41 5.66 -22.67 33.45
N GLN A 42 6.40 -22.41 34.53
CA GLN A 42 6.01 -22.72 35.90
C GLN A 42 5.26 -21.56 36.59
N ILE A 43 5.19 -20.40 35.95
CA ILE A 43 4.45 -19.25 36.48
C ILE A 43 2.96 -19.53 36.34
N ASP A 44 2.28 -19.68 37.48
CA ASP A 44 0.85 -19.86 37.55
C ASP A 44 0.23 -18.72 38.36
N VAL A 45 -0.58 -17.90 37.68
CA VAL A 45 -1.25 -16.73 38.26
C VAL A 45 -2.76 -16.93 38.41
N ARG A 46 -3.29 -18.14 38.13
CA ARG A 46 -4.75 -18.38 38.07
C ARG A 46 -5.44 -18.07 39.39
N ASN A 47 -4.78 -18.32 40.51
CA ASN A 47 -5.30 -18.06 41.86
C ASN A 47 -5.35 -16.58 42.24
N VAL A 48 -4.67 -15.69 41.50
CA VAL A 48 -4.64 -14.24 41.78
C VAL A 48 -5.43 -13.40 40.78
N LEU A 49 -5.94 -13.98 39.69
CA LEU A 49 -6.71 -13.24 38.67
C LEU A 49 -7.90 -12.47 39.28
N ALA A 50 -8.64 -13.11 40.19
CA ALA A 50 -9.77 -12.51 40.89
C ALA A 50 -9.39 -11.32 41.79
N SER A 51 -8.10 -11.16 42.13
CA SER A 51 -7.62 -10.03 42.93
C SER A 51 -7.38 -8.75 42.11
N ILE A 52 -7.39 -8.83 40.78
CA ILE A 52 -7.22 -7.68 39.89
C ILE A 52 -8.51 -6.83 39.92
N GLN A 53 -8.42 -5.64 40.51
CA GLN A 53 -9.55 -4.70 40.67
C GLN A 53 -9.66 -3.61 39.58
N PRO A 54 -8.56 -3.12 38.97
CA PRO A 54 -8.67 -2.15 37.88
C PRO A 54 -9.42 -2.74 36.68
N LYS A 55 -10.11 -1.87 35.92
CA LYS A 55 -10.62 -2.25 34.59
C LYS A 55 -9.49 -2.87 33.79
N THR A 56 -9.77 -3.98 33.14
CA THR A 56 -8.74 -4.76 32.43
C THR A 56 -9.20 -5.06 31.00
N LEU A 57 -8.31 -4.86 30.04
CA LEU A 57 -8.48 -5.28 28.66
C LEU A 57 -7.58 -6.50 28.42
N VAL A 58 -8.16 -7.56 27.87
CA VAL A 58 -7.43 -8.77 27.45
C VAL A 58 -7.59 -8.91 25.93
N LEU A 59 -6.47 -8.88 25.22
CA LEU A 59 -6.41 -8.98 23.75
C LEU A 59 -5.78 -10.31 23.35
N HIS A 60 -6.34 -11.01 22.37
CA HIS A 60 -5.79 -12.28 21.89
C HIS A 60 -6.02 -12.49 20.39
N ARG A 61 -5.00 -12.92 19.65
CA ARG A 61 -5.06 -13.19 18.20
C ARG A 61 -5.70 -14.55 17.91
N ARG A 62 -6.74 -14.60 17.09
CA ARG A 62 -7.54 -15.83 16.85
C ARG A 62 -6.73 -17.04 16.37
N ALA A 63 -5.65 -16.83 15.63
CA ALA A 63 -4.85 -17.89 15.03
C ALA A 63 -3.42 -17.95 15.59
N ASP A 64 -3.19 -17.46 16.82
CA ASP A 64 -1.91 -17.54 17.50
C ASP A 64 -1.44 -19.01 17.64
N ARG A 65 -0.19 -19.26 17.24
CA ARG A 65 0.44 -20.60 17.23
C ARG A 65 1.33 -20.88 18.44
N ASP A 66 1.56 -19.86 19.26
CA ASP A 66 2.36 -19.96 20.48
C ASP A 66 1.46 -20.08 21.71
N SER A 67 0.42 -19.25 21.81
CA SER A 67 -0.56 -19.27 22.91
C SER A 67 -1.98 -19.52 22.39
N LYS A 68 -2.77 -20.33 23.10
CA LYS A 68 -4.11 -20.71 22.64
C LYS A 68 -5.14 -19.63 22.95
N LEU A 69 -6.11 -19.42 22.06
CA LEU A 69 -7.17 -18.44 22.26
C LEU A 69 -7.96 -18.66 23.57
N GLU A 70 -8.16 -19.93 23.94
CA GLU A 70 -8.83 -20.31 25.18
C GLU A 70 -8.09 -19.85 26.44
N GLU A 71 -6.76 -19.70 26.38
CA GLU A 71 -5.95 -19.22 27.50
C GLU A 71 -6.21 -17.74 27.78
N GLY A 72 -6.25 -16.90 26.73
CA GLY A 72 -6.63 -15.49 26.85
C GLY A 72 -8.08 -15.31 27.33
N ARG A 73 -9.00 -16.14 26.80
CA ARG A 73 -10.40 -16.13 27.24
C ARG A 73 -10.53 -16.50 28.72
N TYR A 74 -9.82 -17.56 29.15
CA TYR A 74 -9.80 -17.98 30.56
C TYR A 74 -9.35 -16.84 31.46
N VAL A 75 -8.27 -16.12 31.11
CA VAL A 75 -7.79 -14.98 31.89
C VAL A 75 -8.87 -13.91 32.03
N ALA A 76 -9.52 -13.54 30.93
CA ALA A 76 -10.57 -12.53 30.95
C ALA A 76 -11.80 -12.94 31.77
N GLU A 77 -12.23 -14.20 31.70
CA GLU A 77 -13.36 -14.72 32.48
C GLU A 77 -13.11 -14.74 34.00
N HIS A 78 -11.84 -14.75 34.42
CA HIS A 78 -11.44 -14.84 35.83
C HIS A 78 -10.96 -13.51 36.42
N ILE A 79 -10.95 -12.43 35.63
CA ILE A 79 -10.69 -11.06 36.11
C ILE A 79 -12.02 -10.30 36.18
N PRO A 80 -12.40 -9.75 37.34
CA PRO A 80 -13.60 -8.93 37.47
C PRO A 80 -13.64 -7.78 36.46
N ASP A 81 -14.77 -7.60 35.79
CA ASP A 81 -15.03 -6.52 34.83
C ASP A 81 -14.02 -6.42 33.65
N ALA A 82 -13.34 -7.51 33.30
CA ALA A 82 -12.46 -7.53 32.15
C ALA A 82 -13.22 -7.53 30.81
N LYS A 83 -12.71 -6.77 29.83
CA LYS A 83 -13.12 -6.82 28.42
C LYS A 83 -12.19 -7.79 27.69
N PHE A 84 -12.74 -8.85 27.10
CA PHE A 84 -12.00 -9.72 26.17
C PHE A 84 -12.25 -9.28 24.73
N VAL A 85 -11.20 -9.13 23.94
CA VAL A 85 -11.30 -8.83 22.51
C VAL A 85 -10.44 -9.80 21.70
N GLU A 86 -11.08 -10.43 20.73
CA GLU A 86 -10.42 -11.30 19.76
C GLU A 86 -9.95 -10.48 18.56
N LEU A 87 -8.65 -10.50 18.31
CA LEU A 87 -8.03 -9.83 17.17
C LEU A 87 -7.88 -10.80 15.98
N PRO A 88 -8.04 -10.34 14.72
CA PRO A 88 -7.69 -11.15 13.55
C PRO A 88 -6.19 -11.48 13.52
N GLY A 89 -5.75 -12.44 12.70
CA GLY A 89 -4.32 -12.72 12.51
C GLY A 89 -3.73 -13.81 13.43
N GLU A 90 -2.44 -14.09 13.21
CA GLU A 90 -1.71 -15.26 13.74
C GLU A 90 -0.37 -14.90 14.42
N ALA A 91 0.06 -13.63 14.34
CA ALA A 91 1.31 -13.19 14.94
C ALA A 91 1.17 -13.03 16.46
N HIS A 92 1.98 -13.76 17.22
CA HIS A 92 2.03 -13.72 18.68
C HIS A 92 2.62 -12.42 19.23
N VAL A 93 3.58 -11.82 18.51
CA VAL A 93 4.28 -10.62 18.99
C VAL A 93 3.44 -9.35 18.77
N PRO A 94 3.30 -8.48 19.79
CA PRO A 94 2.42 -7.31 19.71
C PRO A 94 2.94 -6.18 18.82
N TRP A 95 4.19 -6.26 18.33
CA TRP A 95 4.81 -5.26 17.46
C TRP A 95 4.83 -5.62 15.97
N TRP A 96 4.23 -6.75 15.58
CA TRP A 96 4.20 -7.16 14.16
C TRP A 96 3.22 -6.32 13.35
N ASP A 97 1.96 -6.29 13.80
CA ASP A 97 0.88 -5.45 13.28
C ASP A 97 0.24 -4.76 14.50
N PRO A 98 0.84 -3.68 15.03
CA PRO A 98 0.43 -3.11 16.31
C PRO A 98 -0.90 -2.36 16.23
N ASP A 99 -1.32 -2.00 15.03
CA ASP A 99 -2.39 -1.06 14.74
C ASP A 99 -3.73 -1.42 15.39
N ASP A 100 -4.15 -2.68 15.30
CA ASP A 100 -5.41 -3.14 15.90
C ASP A 100 -5.31 -3.36 17.42
N ILE A 101 -4.12 -3.67 17.94
CA ILE A 101 -3.83 -3.68 19.38
C ILE A 101 -3.94 -2.26 19.94
N VAL A 102 -3.31 -1.29 19.28
CA VAL A 102 -3.30 0.11 19.69
C VAL A 102 -4.71 0.69 19.65
N ASP A 103 -5.50 0.39 18.61
CA ASP A 103 -6.89 0.86 18.52
C ASP A 103 -7.75 0.40 19.70
N GLU A 104 -7.66 -0.89 20.08
CA GLU A 104 -8.44 -1.42 21.20
C GLU A 104 -7.93 -0.87 22.54
N VAL A 105 -6.63 -0.65 22.68
CA VAL A 105 -6.05 0.03 23.86
C VAL A 105 -6.53 1.48 23.94
N GLU A 106 -6.55 2.23 22.83
CA GLU A 106 -7.02 3.61 22.79
C GLU A 106 -8.52 3.71 23.09
N GLU A 107 -9.34 2.87 22.47
CA GLU A 107 -10.78 2.80 22.77
C GLU A 107 -11.01 2.47 24.25
N PHE A 108 -10.23 1.54 24.81
CA PHE A 108 -10.34 1.15 26.21
C PHE A 108 -9.96 2.29 27.18
N LEU A 109 -8.91 3.05 26.86
CA LEU A 109 -8.43 4.15 27.70
C LEU A 109 -9.28 5.42 27.56
N THR A 110 -9.77 5.73 26.36
CA THR A 110 -10.41 7.01 26.05
C THR A 110 -11.94 6.92 25.91
N GLY A 111 -12.48 5.73 25.67
CA GLY A 111 -13.88 5.51 25.30
C GLY A 111 -14.22 5.92 23.85
N VAL A 112 -13.24 6.39 23.09
CA VAL A 112 -13.40 6.78 21.68
C VAL A 112 -12.67 5.75 20.83
N ARG A 113 -13.41 5.09 19.94
CA ARG A 113 -12.75 4.24 18.94
C ARG A 113 -12.11 5.16 17.89
N PRO A 114 -10.79 5.10 17.68
CA PRO A 114 -10.18 5.84 16.59
C PRO A 114 -10.87 5.43 15.29
N THR A 115 -11.54 6.38 14.65
CA THR A 115 -12.08 6.14 13.32
C THR A 115 -10.90 6.27 12.38
N ARG A 116 -10.31 5.14 11.98
CA ARG A 116 -9.30 5.16 10.91
C ARG A 116 -9.96 5.70 9.64
N LEU A 117 -9.84 6.99 9.41
CA LEU A 117 -9.86 7.58 8.05
C LEU A 117 -8.60 7.13 7.26
N GLU A 118 -7.75 6.27 7.84
CA GLU A 118 -6.29 6.42 7.83
C GLU A 118 -5.54 5.90 6.62
N ASN A 119 -6.19 5.24 5.67
CA ASN A 119 -5.52 4.93 4.40
C ASN A 119 -6.02 5.81 3.26
N ARG A 120 -7.01 6.68 3.49
CA ARG A 120 -7.48 7.60 2.45
C ARG A 120 -6.62 8.85 2.41
N VAL A 121 -5.82 8.94 1.36
CA VAL A 121 -5.01 10.12 1.05
C VAL A 121 -5.49 10.72 -0.26
N LEU A 122 -5.44 12.04 -0.35
CA LEU A 122 -5.58 12.71 -1.64
C LEU A 122 -4.30 12.43 -2.44
N ALA A 123 -4.42 11.79 -3.60
CA ALA A 123 -3.31 11.53 -4.49
C ALA A 123 -3.69 11.84 -5.93
N THR A 124 -2.67 12.03 -6.77
CA THR A 124 -2.82 12.14 -8.22
C THR A 124 -2.32 10.87 -8.88
N ALA A 125 -3.22 10.16 -9.56
CA ALA A 125 -2.91 8.97 -10.33
C ALA A 125 -2.57 9.34 -11.77
N LEU A 126 -1.44 8.80 -12.26
CA LEU A 126 -1.00 8.86 -13.64
C LEU A 126 -1.03 7.45 -14.22
N PHE A 127 -1.73 7.28 -15.33
CA PHE A 127 -1.63 6.10 -16.18
C PHE A 127 -1.01 6.50 -17.52
N THR A 128 -0.06 5.72 -17.99
CA THR A 128 0.51 5.84 -19.35
C THR A 128 0.43 4.52 -20.07
N ASP A 129 0.39 4.57 -21.40
CA ASP A 129 0.35 3.38 -22.27
C ASP A 129 0.99 3.71 -23.63
N ILE A 130 1.67 2.75 -24.27
CA ILE A 130 2.25 2.97 -25.60
C ILE A 130 1.14 2.89 -26.65
N VAL A 131 1.15 3.85 -27.57
CA VAL A 131 0.20 3.88 -28.68
C VAL A 131 0.56 2.77 -29.68
N ASP A 132 -0.43 1.94 -30.02
CA ASP A 132 -0.31 0.84 -30.99
C ASP A 132 0.83 -0.16 -30.66
N SER A 133 1.01 -0.47 -29.38
CA SER A 133 2.08 -1.37 -28.91
C SER A 133 2.00 -2.77 -29.49
N THR A 134 0.79 -3.30 -29.69
CA THR A 134 0.60 -4.62 -30.31
C THR A 134 1.04 -4.64 -31.78
N GLY A 135 0.70 -3.61 -32.56
CA GLY A 135 1.16 -3.47 -33.94
C GLY A 135 2.68 -3.35 -34.03
N ARG A 136 3.29 -2.59 -33.11
CA ARG A 136 4.74 -2.47 -33.01
C ARG A 136 5.45 -3.77 -32.64
N ALA A 137 4.91 -4.51 -31.68
CA ALA A 137 5.46 -5.79 -31.27
C ALA A 137 5.47 -6.79 -32.45
N GLN A 138 4.36 -6.84 -33.22
CA GLN A 138 4.26 -7.68 -34.41
C GLN A 138 5.27 -7.30 -35.50
N ALA A 139 5.46 -6.00 -35.74
CA ALA A 139 6.38 -5.52 -36.78
C ALA A 139 7.87 -5.73 -36.44
N LEU A 140 8.24 -5.58 -35.16
CA LEU A 140 9.63 -5.70 -34.69
C LEU A 140 10.04 -7.14 -34.35
N GLY A 141 9.08 -7.98 -33.99
CA GLY A 141 9.32 -9.29 -33.40
C GLY A 141 9.70 -9.21 -31.92
N ASP A 142 9.44 -10.31 -31.19
CA ASP A 142 9.45 -10.32 -29.72
C ASP A 142 10.76 -9.87 -29.08
N HIS A 143 11.91 -10.24 -29.66
CA HIS A 143 13.21 -9.90 -29.07
C HIS A 143 13.51 -8.40 -29.15
N ALA A 144 13.34 -7.80 -30.34
CA ALA A 144 13.56 -6.36 -30.53
C ALA A 144 12.51 -5.53 -29.79
N TRP A 145 11.27 -6.03 -29.71
CA TRP A 145 10.23 -5.41 -28.88
C TRP A 145 10.60 -5.43 -27.40
N ALA A 146 11.10 -6.56 -26.87
CA ALA A 146 11.53 -6.65 -25.48
C ALA A 146 12.66 -5.67 -25.14
N GLU A 147 13.64 -5.52 -26.03
CA GLU A 147 14.73 -4.54 -25.85
C GLU A 147 14.21 -3.09 -25.88
N LEU A 148 13.33 -2.77 -26.83
CA LEU A 148 12.69 -1.47 -26.92
C LEU A 148 11.86 -1.15 -25.67
N LEU A 149 11.13 -2.15 -25.17
CA LEU A 149 10.30 -2.05 -23.97
C LEU A 149 11.14 -1.84 -22.71
N SER A 150 12.29 -2.51 -22.58
CA SER A 150 13.23 -2.28 -21.48
C SER A 150 13.72 -0.84 -21.45
N ARG A 151 14.11 -0.29 -22.61
CA ARG A 151 14.54 1.11 -22.73
C ARG A 151 13.41 2.09 -22.44
N HIS A 152 12.19 1.77 -22.87
CA HIS A 152 11.00 2.54 -22.52
C HIS A 152 10.79 2.56 -21.00
N HIS A 153 10.83 1.40 -20.34
CA HIS A 153 10.66 1.29 -18.89
C HIS A 153 11.70 2.11 -18.12
N GLU A 154 12.97 2.05 -18.53
CA GLU A 154 14.04 2.84 -17.92
C GLU A 154 13.77 4.36 -18.00
N LEU A 155 13.36 4.85 -19.17
CA LEU A 155 13.03 6.27 -19.35
C LEU A 155 11.82 6.68 -18.51
N VAL A 156 10.77 5.85 -18.47
CA VAL A 156 9.57 6.13 -17.67
C VAL A 156 9.92 6.20 -16.18
N ARG A 157 10.65 5.21 -15.66
CA ARG A 157 11.09 5.19 -14.25
C ARG A 157 11.93 6.40 -13.87
N ARG A 158 12.84 6.82 -14.75
CA ARG A 158 13.66 8.02 -14.52
C ARG A 158 12.80 9.28 -14.38
N GLU A 159 11.80 9.43 -15.24
CA GLU A 159 10.89 10.58 -15.16
C GLU A 159 9.96 10.50 -13.93
N ILE A 160 9.48 9.31 -13.56
CA ILE A 160 8.71 9.12 -12.31
C ILE A 160 9.56 9.56 -11.11
N GLU A 161 10.79 9.06 -11.00
CA GLU A 161 11.72 9.39 -9.92
C GLU A 161 12.05 10.90 -9.90
N GLN A 162 12.36 11.49 -11.07
CA GLN A 162 12.68 12.92 -11.20
C GLN A 162 11.57 13.83 -10.65
N TYR A 163 10.30 13.43 -10.82
CA TYR A 163 9.15 14.18 -10.33
C TYR A 163 8.59 13.62 -9.01
N ALA A 164 9.40 12.86 -8.26
CA ALA A 164 9.06 12.30 -6.95
C ALA A 164 7.73 11.49 -6.94
N GLY A 165 7.47 10.79 -8.04
CA GLY A 165 6.37 9.83 -8.14
C GLY A 165 6.76 8.47 -7.56
N VAL A 166 5.75 7.69 -7.22
CA VAL A 166 5.90 6.29 -6.80
C VAL A 166 5.28 5.41 -7.87
N GLU A 167 6.10 4.56 -8.52
CA GLU A 167 5.61 3.48 -9.38
C GLU A 167 4.81 2.51 -8.52
N ILE A 168 3.57 2.22 -8.92
CA ILE A 168 2.68 1.30 -8.24
C ILE A 168 2.62 -0.04 -8.96
N ASP A 169 2.46 0.02 -10.28
CA ASP A 169 2.30 -1.16 -11.11
C ASP A 169 2.78 -0.87 -12.55
N THR A 170 3.23 -1.93 -13.21
CA THR A 170 3.64 -1.93 -14.61
C THR A 170 3.01 -3.13 -15.30
N ALA A 171 2.09 -2.87 -16.23
CA ALA A 171 1.35 -3.90 -16.96
C ALA A 171 1.75 -3.88 -18.44
N GLY A 172 2.74 -4.70 -18.81
CA GLY A 172 3.29 -4.74 -20.15
C GLY A 172 4.01 -3.45 -20.51
N ASP A 173 3.40 -2.64 -21.36
CA ASP A 173 3.86 -1.32 -21.80
C ASP A 173 3.23 -0.14 -21.04
N GLY A 174 2.20 -0.42 -20.22
CA GLY A 174 1.54 0.57 -19.40
C GLY A 174 2.19 0.75 -18.03
N PHE A 175 2.17 1.99 -17.52
CA PHE A 175 2.61 2.32 -16.15
C PHE A 175 1.47 2.95 -15.36
N PHE A 176 1.43 2.61 -14.07
CA PHE A 176 0.63 3.29 -13.07
C PHE A 176 1.55 3.86 -11.99
N ALA A 177 1.48 5.17 -11.80
CA ALA A 177 2.21 5.88 -10.76
C ALA A 177 1.29 6.80 -9.95
N LEU A 178 1.64 7.01 -8.68
CA LEU A 178 1.00 7.98 -7.82
C LEU A 178 1.94 9.14 -7.46
N PHE A 179 1.36 10.33 -7.41
CA PHE A 179 2.01 11.56 -6.98
C PHE A 179 1.20 12.19 -5.85
N ASP A 180 1.90 12.79 -4.91
CA ASP A 180 1.36 13.63 -3.84
C ASP A 180 0.97 15.05 -4.32
N GLY A 181 1.13 15.35 -5.62
CA GLY A 181 0.77 16.65 -6.20
C GLY A 181 0.45 16.59 -7.69
N PRO A 182 -0.62 17.26 -8.16
CA PRO A 182 -1.09 17.14 -9.55
C PRO A 182 -0.15 17.76 -10.58
N ALA A 183 0.49 18.88 -10.25
CA ALA A 183 1.44 19.52 -11.18
C ALA A 183 2.66 18.61 -11.45
N ARG A 184 3.11 17.84 -10.46
CA ARG A 184 4.20 16.85 -10.62
C ARG A 184 3.78 15.73 -11.57
N ALA A 185 2.59 15.18 -11.39
CA ALA A 185 2.07 14.12 -12.27
C ALA A 185 1.96 14.60 -13.73
N VAL A 186 1.44 15.82 -13.96
CA VAL A 186 1.33 16.38 -15.31
C VAL A 186 2.72 16.55 -15.92
N ARG A 187 3.66 17.19 -15.21
CA ARG A 187 5.04 17.40 -15.69
C ARG A 187 5.77 16.09 -15.96
N CYS A 188 5.56 15.07 -15.12
CA CYS A 188 6.08 13.73 -15.34
C CYS A 188 5.54 13.14 -16.65
N ALA A 189 4.23 13.20 -16.89
CA ALA A 189 3.65 12.72 -18.15
C ALA A 189 4.23 13.44 -19.39
N VAL A 190 4.49 14.75 -19.28
CA VAL A 190 5.18 15.51 -20.34
C VAL A 190 6.60 15.01 -20.58
N GLY A 191 7.34 14.84 -19.49
CA GLY A 191 8.70 14.33 -19.49
C GLY A 191 8.79 12.97 -20.16
N ILE A 192 7.93 12.03 -19.73
CA ILE A 192 7.81 10.69 -20.33
C ILE A 192 7.54 10.80 -21.82
N ARG A 193 6.48 11.52 -22.23
CA ARG A 193 6.11 11.69 -23.65
C ARG A 193 7.29 12.20 -24.48
N ASN A 194 8.03 13.18 -23.97
CA ASN A 194 9.17 13.75 -24.67
C ASN A 194 10.38 12.80 -24.72
N ALA A 195 10.64 12.07 -23.63
CA ALA A 195 11.74 11.12 -23.54
C ALA A 195 11.55 9.92 -24.49
N VAL A 196 10.36 9.33 -24.52
CA VAL A 196 10.08 8.13 -25.32
C VAL A 196 10.07 8.39 -26.83
N ARG A 197 9.89 9.65 -27.26
CA ARG A 197 10.02 10.04 -28.67
C ARG A 197 11.40 9.75 -29.25
N SER A 198 12.45 9.74 -28.42
CA SER A 198 13.80 9.35 -28.84
C SER A 198 13.89 7.87 -29.25
N LEU A 199 12.95 7.05 -28.78
CA LEU A 199 12.77 5.64 -29.16
C LEU A 199 11.80 5.47 -30.34
N GLY A 200 11.35 6.58 -30.93
CA GLY A 200 10.33 6.59 -31.97
C GLY A 200 8.94 6.20 -31.47
N LEU A 201 8.72 6.15 -30.15
CA LEU A 201 7.45 5.77 -29.54
C LEU A 201 6.57 6.99 -29.26
N GLU A 202 5.25 6.76 -29.23
CA GLU A 202 4.28 7.70 -28.67
C GLU A 202 3.55 7.03 -27.53
N ILE A 203 3.26 7.81 -26.49
CA ILE A 203 2.41 7.37 -25.39
C ILE A 203 1.13 8.19 -25.35
N ARG A 204 0.12 7.61 -24.73
CA ARG A 204 -1.06 8.32 -24.25
C ARG A 204 -1.04 8.32 -22.72
N ALA A 205 -1.57 9.37 -22.11
CA ALA A 205 -1.59 9.48 -20.65
C ALA A 205 -2.92 10.03 -20.12
N GLY A 206 -3.30 9.57 -18.94
CA GLY A 206 -4.47 10.04 -18.21
C GLY A 206 -4.16 10.31 -16.75
N ILE A 207 -4.66 11.44 -16.26
CA ILE A 207 -4.37 11.92 -14.92
C ILE A 207 -5.65 12.32 -14.19
N HIS A 208 -5.79 11.86 -12.96
CA HIS A 208 -6.87 12.28 -12.08
C HIS A 208 -6.38 12.41 -10.64
N THR A 209 -6.91 13.43 -9.95
CA THR A 209 -6.65 13.70 -8.53
C THR A 209 -7.91 13.42 -7.73
N GLY A 210 -7.78 12.57 -6.71
CA GLY A 210 -8.87 12.18 -5.85
C GLY A 210 -8.39 11.36 -4.66
N GLU A 211 -9.32 11.02 -3.77
CA GLU A 211 -8.99 10.15 -2.63
C GLU A 211 -8.72 8.72 -3.09
N VAL A 212 -7.63 8.16 -2.59
CA VAL A 212 -7.25 6.76 -2.77
C VAL A 212 -6.99 6.15 -1.41
N GLU A 213 -7.42 4.90 -1.24
CA GLU A 213 -7.05 4.08 -0.10
C GLU A 213 -5.66 3.46 -0.37
N ARG A 214 -4.72 3.63 0.56
CA ARG A 214 -3.37 3.08 0.51
C ARG A 214 -3.13 2.15 1.70
N PRO A 215 -3.52 0.86 1.61
CA PRO A 215 -3.16 -0.11 2.62
C PRO A 215 -1.64 -0.32 2.62
N PRO A 216 -0.99 -0.47 3.77
CA PRO A 216 0.43 -0.82 3.85
C PRO A 216 0.74 -2.09 3.05
N GLY A 217 1.75 -2.04 2.18
CA GLY A 217 2.20 -3.20 1.38
C GLY A 217 1.26 -3.64 0.24
N GLU A 218 0.14 -2.93 0.01
CA GLU A 218 -0.79 -3.25 -1.07
C GLU A 218 -0.89 -2.13 -2.11
N ALA A 219 -1.38 -2.49 -3.31
CA ALA A 219 -1.70 -1.51 -4.33
C ALA A 219 -2.85 -0.58 -3.87
N PRO A 220 -2.76 0.72 -4.16
CA PRO A 220 -3.79 1.70 -3.86
C PRO A 220 -5.12 1.37 -4.55
N ARG A 221 -6.22 1.58 -3.84
CA ARG A 221 -7.59 1.29 -4.29
C ARG A 221 -8.46 2.53 -4.25
N GLY A 222 -9.55 2.50 -5.01
CA GLY A 222 -10.57 3.54 -4.97
C GLY A 222 -10.96 4.05 -6.34
N ILE A 223 -12.08 4.78 -6.37
CA ILE A 223 -12.67 5.28 -7.61
C ILE A 223 -11.69 6.16 -8.40
N ALA A 224 -10.84 6.94 -7.71
CA ALA A 224 -9.88 7.83 -8.35
C ALA A 224 -8.88 7.09 -9.27
N VAL A 225 -8.45 5.89 -8.89
CA VAL A 225 -7.57 5.04 -9.72
C VAL A 225 -8.29 4.64 -11.01
N HIS A 226 -9.55 4.20 -10.89
CA HIS A 226 -10.36 3.84 -12.05
C HIS A 226 -10.65 5.04 -12.96
N VAL A 227 -10.90 6.23 -12.40
CA VAL A 227 -11.06 7.45 -13.19
C VAL A 227 -9.80 7.73 -14.01
N ALA A 228 -8.61 7.75 -13.40
CA ALA A 228 -7.36 8.02 -14.10
C ALA A 228 -7.11 7.03 -15.26
N ALA A 229 -7.32 5.74 -15.02
CA ALA A 229 -7.19 4.72 -16.06
C ALA A 229 -8.19 4.92 -17.22
N ARG A 230 -9.43 5.32 -16.91
CA ARG A 230 -10.44 5.62 -17.95
C ARG A 230 -10.11 6.89 -18.72
N VAL A 231 -9.55 7.90 -18.07
CA VAL A 231 -9.05 9.11 -18.74
C VAL A 231 -7.91 8.76 -19.70
N ALA A 232 -6.97 7.90 -19.29
CA ALA A 232 -5.87 7.47 -20.14
C ALA A 232 -6.36 6.71 -21.39
N ALA A 233 -7.40 5.90 -21.24
CA ALA A 233 -8.03 5.19 -22.35
C ALA A 233 -8.74 6.11 -23.37
N GLN A 234 -9.11 7.34 -22.97
CA GLN A 234 -9.67 8.35 -23.88
C GLN A 234 -8.59 9.16 -24.61
N ALA A 235 -7.34 9.12 -24.14
CA ALA A 235 -6.26 9.90 -24.70
C ALA A 235 -5.77 9.31 -26.04
N GLY A 236 -5.62 10.18 -27.03
CA GLY A 236 -5.01 9.89 -28.33
C GLY A 236 -3.48 9.83 -28.28
N ALA A 237 -2.87 9.70 -29.46
CA ALA A 237 -1.41 9.61 -29.58
C ALA A 237 -0.71 10.91 -29.14
N GLY A 238 0.26 10.79 -28.24
CA GLY A 238 1.00 11.93 -27.67
C GLY A 238 0.15 12.81 -26.73
N GLU A 239 -1.08 12.41 -26.45
CA GLU A 239 -2.03 13.21 -25.68
C GLU A 239 -1.93 12.90 -24.19
N ILE A 240 -2.01 13.97 -23.38
CA ILE A 240 -2.05 13.90 -21.92
C ILE A 240 -3.37 14.51 -21.49
N LEU A 241 -4.32 13.66 -21.09
CA LEU A 241 -5.63 14.07 -20.60
C LEU A 241 -5.66 14.15 -19.08
N VAL A 242 -6.36 15.16 -18.58
CA VAL A 242 -6.61 15.36 -17.15
C VAL A 242 -8.09 15.63 -16.91
N THR A 243 -8.59 15.26 -15.73
CA THR A 243 -9.94 15.68 -15.29
C THR A 243 -9.99 17.15 -14.90
N SER A 244 -11.20 17.74 -14.85
CA SER A 244 -11.42 19.08 -14.29
C SER A 244 -10.80 19.25 -12.91
N THR A 245 -10.99 18.29 -12.00
CA THR A 245 -10.40 18.31 -10.65
C THR A 245 -8.89 18.52 -10.67
N THR A 246 -8.18 17.81 -11.55
CA THR A 246 -6.73 17.95 -11.68
C THR A 246 -6.36 19.30 -12.30
N SER A 247 -7.07 19.75 -13.33
CA SER A 247 -6.86 21.05 -13.97
C SER A 247 -7.03 22.21 -12.98
N ASP A 248 -8.07 22.16 -12.15
CA ASP A 248 -8.38 23.21 -11.18
C ASP A 248 -7.31 23.28 -10.09
N LEU A 249 -6.82 22.13 -9.61
CA LEU A 249 -5.79 22.04 -8.57
C LEU A 249 -4.40 22.49 -9.03
N VAL A 250 -4.17 22.65 -10.33
CA VAL A 250 -2.89 23.15 -10.87
C VAL A 250 -2.97 24.60 -11.35
N ALA A 251 -4.03 25.34 -11.00
CA ALA A 251 -4.12 26.76 -11.26
C ALA A 251 -2.89 27.51 -10.70
N GLY A 252 -2.27 28.36 -11.52
CA GLY A 252 -1.06 29.10 -11.14
C GLY A 252 0.26 28.32 -11.29
N SER A 253 0.23 27.05 -11.72
CA SER A 253 1.46 26.25 -11.93
C SER A 253 2.18 26.53 -13.25
N GLY A 254 1.61 27.36 -14.12
CA GLY A 254 2.10 27.60 -15.49
C GLY A 254 1.77 26.48 -16.49
N LEU A 255 0.99 25.48 -16.10
CA LEU A 255 0.45 24.46 -17.01
C LEU A 255 -0.79 25.01 -17.72
N GLU A 256 -0.85 24.82 -19.04
CA GLU A 256 -1.98 25.23 -19.86
C GLU A 256 -2.80 24.03 -20.32
N PHE A 257 -4.11 24.24 -20.50
CA PHE A 257 -5.05 23.20 -20.81
C PHE A 257 -6.02 23.62 -21.93
N SER A 258 -6.40 22.64 -22.75
CA SER A 258 -7.46 22.74 -23.74
C SER A 258 -8.66 21.91 -23.29
N ASP A 259 -9.83 22.51 -23.27
CA ASP A 259 -11.07 21.81 -22.96
C ASP A 259 -11.40 20.78 -24.04
N ARG A 260 -11.71 19.55 -23.62
CA ARG A 260 -12.14 18.44 -24.48
C ARG A 260 -13.61 18.08 -24.28
N GLY A 261 -14.33 18.86 -23.49
CA GLY A 261 -15.75 18.68 -23.22
C GLY A 261 -16.03 17.57 -22.20
N GLU A 262 -17.31 17.28 -22.03
CA GLU A 262 -17.80 16.22 -21.16
C GLU A 262 -17.84 14.88 -21.89
N ILE A 263 -17.25 13.87 -21.25
CA ILE A 263 -17.15 12.51 -21.77
C ILE A 263 -17.73 11.56 -20.72
N GLU A 264 -18.56 10.62 -21.17
CA GLU A 264 -19.06 9.53 -20.35
C GLU A 264 -17.96 8.48 -20.15
N LEU A 265 -17.44 8.38 -18.93
CA LEU A 265 -16.44 7.36 -18.59
C LEU A 265 -17.15 6.09 -18.10
N LYS A 266 -16.95 4.98 -18.82
CA LYS A 266 -17.58 3.68 -18.52
C LYS A 266 -17.39 3.28 -17.04
N GLY A 267 -18.51 3.18 -16.30
CA GLY A 267 -18.56 2.76 -14.90
C GLY A 267 -18.20 3.86 -13.89
N VAL A 268 -18.00 5.10 -14.34
CA VAL A 268 -17.66 6.26 -13.50
C VAL A 268 -18.73 7.36 -13.64
N GLY A 269 -19.24 7.58 -14.84
CA GLY A 269 -20.17 8.67 -15.17
C GLY A 269 -19.51 9.79 -15.97
N GLN A 270 -20.27 10.88 -16.20
CA GLN A 270 -19.80 12.05 -16.94
C GLN A 270 -18.66 12.77 -16.22
N ARG A 271 -17.61 13.12 -16.99
CA ARG A 271 -16.48 13.93 -16.55
C ARG A 271 -16.05 14.88 -17.65
N ARG A 272 -15.73 16.12 -17.28
CA ARG A 272 -15.09 17.07 -18.20
C ARG A 272 -13.58 16.83 -18.23
N LEU A 273 -13.03 16.65 -19.42
CA LEU A 273 -11.61 16.39 -19.62
C LEU A 273 -10.92 17.57 -20.27
N TYR A 274 -9.62 17.68 -20.02
CA TYR A 274 -8.76 18.70 -20.57
C TYR A 274 -7.48 18.05 -21.09
N ALA A 275 -6.99 18.48 -22.26
CA ALA A 275 -5.67 18.06 -22.76
C ALA A 275 -4.62 19.13 -22.43
N ALA A 276 -3.50 18.71 -21.85
CA ALA A 276 -2.39 19.60 -21.53
C ALA A 276 -1.77 20.20 -22.82
N ARG A 277 -1.71 21.53 -22.89
CA ARG A 277 -1.02 22.28 -23.95
C ARG A 277 0.42 22.52 -23.51
N LEU A 278 1.37 21.97 -24.28
CA LEU A 278 2.79 21.93 -23.96
C LEU A 278 3.59 22.15 -25.22
#